data_AF-A0AAN8WH34-F1
#
_entry.id   AF-A0AAN8WH34-F1
#
_cell.length_a   1.000
_cell.length_b   1.000
_cell.length_c   1.000
_cell.angle_alpha   90.00
_cell.angle_beta   90.00
_cell.angle_gamma   90.00
#
_symmetry.space_group_name_H-M   'P 1'
#
loop_
_entity.id
_entity.type
_entity.pdbx_description
1 polymer ?
#
loop_
_entity_poly.entity_id
_entity_poly.type
_entity_poly.pdbx_seq_one_letter_code
_entity_poly.pdbx_strand_id
1 'polypeptide(L)'
;MVENRHPDKCIQVMCDCRESYNVVSTRAQLKTVDSVPPLHRQVIIVLTQLESSGGFSIAHRLTHRPSHSAGLHDWGPPGTNHDPAIDHITQGLHSPRPI
;
A
#
# COMPACT_ATOMS: atom_id res chain seq x y z
N MET A 1 7.05 2.57 1.72
CA MET A 1 6.47 3.93 1.55
C MET A 1 6.58 4.33 0.09
N VAL A 2 5.63 5.13 -0.41
CA VAL A 2 5.68 5.72 -1.75
C VAL A 2 5.61 7.24 -1.61
N GLU A 3 6.39 7.96 -2.41
CA GLU A 3 6.37 9.42 -2.51
C GLU A 3 6.02 9.80 -3.94
N ASN A 4 4.81 10.32 -4.15
CA ASN A 4 4.38 10.82 -5.45
C ASN A 4 4.76 12.30 -5.60
N ARG A 5 5.85 12.56 -6.34
CA ARG A 5 6.30 13.92 -6.68
C ARG A 5 5.70 14.46 -7.98
N HIS A 6 4.84 13.71 -8.67
CA HIS A 6 4.16 14.25 -9.85
C HIS A 6 3.13 15.30 -9.43
N PRO A 7 3.04 16.42 -10.16
CA PRO A 7 2.09 17.49 -9.86
C PRO A 7 0.67 17.19 -10.35
N ASP A 8 0.52 16.29 -11.32
CA ASP A 8 -0.69 16.11 -12.12
C ASP A 8 -1.15 14.65 -12.25
N LYS A 9 -0.42 13.70 -11.65
CA LYS A 9 -0.66 12.26 -11.79
C LYS A 9 -0.77 11.59 -10.44
N CYS A 10 -1.70 10.67 -10.31
CA CYS A 10 -1.70 9.69 -9.24
C CYS A 10 -0.63 8.62 -9.52
N ILE A 11 -0.09 8.00 -8.48
CA ILE A 11 0.68 6.77 -8.60
C ILE A 11 -0.17 5.63 -8.03
N GLN A 12 -0.59 4.73 -8.90
CA GLN A 12 -1.16 3.47 -8.47
C GLN A 12 -0.01 2.53 -8.10
N VAL A 13 -0.07 1.92 -6.93
CA VAL A 13 0.95 1.02 -6.43
C VAL A 13 0.30 -0.26 -5.92
N MET A 14 0.84 -1.40 -6.33
CA MET A 14 0.53 -2.71 -5.80
C MET A 14 1.77 -3.22 -5.06
N CYS A 15 1.60 -3.53 -3.78
CA CYS A 15 2.61 -4.17 -2.95
C CYS A 15 2.13 -5.58 -2.63
N ASP A 16 2.88 -6.59 -3.08
CA ASP A 16 2.59 -8.00 -2.84
C ASP A 16 3.71 -8.63 -2.02
N CYS A 17 3.35 -8.97 -0.78
CA CYS A 17 4.23 -9.57 0.21
C CYS A 17 3.79 -10.99 0.57
N ARG A 18 2.89 -11.63 -0.21
CA ARG A 18 2.32 -12.96 0.12
C ARG A 18 3.34 -14.10 0.15
N GLU A 19 4.49 -13.91 -0.49
CA GLU A 19 5.63 -14.86 -0.43
C GLU A 19 6.48 -14.71 0.86
N SER A 20 6.12 -13.78 1.76
CA SER A 20 6.79 -13.61 3.05
C SER A 20 6.39 -14.71 4.04
N TYR A 21 7.28 -15.00 5.00
CA TYR A 21 7.07 -16.01 6.03
C TYR A 21 7.17 -15.39 7.43
N ASN A 22 6.27 -15.81 8.33
CA ASN A 22 6.24 -15.39 9.74
C ASN A 22 6.15 -13.85 9.93
N VAL A 23 5.31 -13.20 9.12
CA VAL A 23 5.04 -11.77 9.21
C VAL A 23 3.54 -11.49 9.20
N VAL A 24 3.16 -10.41 9.87
CA VAL A 24 1.81 -9.82 9.81
C VAL A 24 1.88 -8.40 9.29
N SER A 25 0.74 -7.93 8.77
CA SER A 25 0.60 -6.64 8.13
C SER A 25 -0.37 -5.76 8.91
N THR A 26 0.01 -4.50 9.06
CA THR A 26 -0.87 -3.41 9.53
C THR A 26 -2.11 -3.20 8.66
N ARG A 27 -2.10 -3.67 7.40
CA ARG A 27 -3.24 -3.61 6.47
C ARG A 27 -4.15 -4.83 6.52
N ALA A 28 -3.96 -5.73 7.49
CA ALA A 28 -4.65 -7.02 7.62
C ALA A 28 -4.48 -8.00 6.42
N GLN A 29 -3.85 -7.57 5.33
CA GLN A 29 -3.52 -8.37 4.16
C GLN A 29 -2.05 -8.17 3.78
N LEU A 30 -1.46 -9.18 3.15
CA LEU A 30 -0.10 -9.15 2.61
C LEU A 30 -0.05 -8.64 1.16
N LYS A 31 -1.21 -8.40 0.53
CA LYS A 31 -1.30 -7.69 -0.73
C LYS A 31 -2.08 -6.40 -0.50
N THR A 32 -1.57 -5.30 -1.04
CA THR A 32 -2.23 -3.99 -0.98
C THR A 32 -2.15 -3.33 -2.34
N VAL A 33 -3.17 -2.55 -2.67
CA VAL A 33 -3.22 -1.70 -3.85
C VAL A 33 -3.69 -0.33 -3.41
N ASP A 34 -2.95 0.70 -3.76
CA ASP A 34 -3.24 2.06 -3.33
C ASP A 34 -3.07 3.05 -4.50
N SER A 35 -3.90 4.09 -4.53
CA SER A 35 -3.79 5.24 -5.41
C SER A 35 -3.26 6.43 -4.61
N VAL A 36 -1.99 6.79 -4.84
CA VAL A 36 -1.34 7.91 -4.15
C VAL A 36 -1.58 9.21 -4.94
N PRO A 37 -2.26 10.22 -4.38
CA PRO A 37 -2.55 11.48 -5.08
C PRO A 37 -1.27 12.26 -5.46
N PRO A 38 -1.35 13.22 -6.40
CA PRO A 38 -0.25 14.11 -6.75
C PRO A 38 0.32 14.80 -5.51
N LEU A 39 1.64 14.94 -5.42
CA LEU A 39 2.34 15.62 -4.31
C LEU A 39 2.04 15.04 -2.91
N HIS A 40 1.76 13.74 -2.81
CA HIS A 40 1.53 13.04 -1.54
C HIS A 40 2.52 11.90 -1.31
N ARG A 41 2.77 11.60 -0.03
CA ARG A 41 3.45 10.39 0.43
C ARG A 41 2.47 9.48 1.17
N GLN A 42 2.65 8.17 1.04
CA GLN A 42 1.81 7.17 1.70
C GLN A 42 2.65 5.99 2.23
N VAL A 43 2.38 5.57 3.46
CA VAL A 43 2.86 4.29 3.99
C VAL A 43 1.91 3.20 3.48
N ILE A 44 2.38 2.38 2.53
CA ILE A 44 1.56 1.35 1.88
C ILE A 44 1.29 0.18 2.83
N ILE A 45 2.35 -0.36 3.42
CA ILE A 45 2.28 -1.51 4.32
C ILE A 45 3.40 -1.40 5.35
N VAL A 46 3.12 -1.84 6.58
CA VAL A 46 4.13 -2.13 7.60
C VAL A 46 3.99 -3.59 7.97
N LEU A 47 5.10 -4.32 7.86
CA LEU A 47 5.21 -5.73 8.22
C LEU A 47 5.95 -5.87 9.54
N THR A 48 5.46 -6.73 10.42
CA THR A 48 6.14 -7.11 11.67
C THR A 48 6.23 -8.62 11.77
N GLN A 49 7.26 -9.12 12.44
CA GLN A 49 7.37 -10.54 12.76
C GLN A 49 6.16 -10.97 13.62
N LEU A 50 5.56 -12.12 13.29
CA LEU A 50 4.40 -12.65 14.02
C LEU A 50 4.84 -13.43 15.27
N GLU A 51 5.66 -14.46 15.07
CA GLU A 51 6.14 -15.34 16.13
C GLU A 51 7.63 -15.14 16.37
N SER A 52 8.04 -14.93 17.62
CA SER A 52 9.45 -14.74 17.99
C SER A 52 10.26 -16.04 17.97
N SER A 53 9.62 -17.21 17.93
CA SER A 53 10.26 -18.53 18.10
C SER A 53 10.76 -19.17 16.80
N GLY A 54 11.05 -18.37 15.78
CA GLY A 54 11.58 -18.82 14.49
C GLY A 54 12.16 -17.66 13.67
N GLY A 55 12.77 -17.98 12.53
CA GLY A 55 13.15 -16.96 11.55
C GLY A 55 11.92 -16.31 10.91
N PHE A 56 12.12 -15.18 10.25
CA PHE A 56 11.13 -14.57 9.37
C PHE A 56 11.80 -14.19 8.05
N SER A 57 11.03 -14.10 6.99
CA SER A 57 11.51 -13.60 5.69
C SER A 57 10.49 -12.63 5.11
N ILE A 58 11.01 -11.60 4.44
CA ILE A 58 10.18 -10.59 3.77
C ILE A 58 10.47 -10.70 2.27
N ALA A 59 9.49 -11.18 1.54
CA ALA A 59 9.43 -11.05 0.09
C ALA A 59 8.60 -9.79 -0.22
N HIS A 60 9.17 -8.84 -0.96
CA HIS A 60 8.51 -7.56 -1.23
C HIS A 60 8.51 -7.27 -2.73
N ARG A 61 7.37 -7.45 -3.37
CA ARG A 61 7.18 -7.17 -4.80
C ARG A 61 6.35 -5.89 -4.95
N LEU A 62 6.95 -4.88 -5.58
CA LEU A 62 6.31 -3.59 -5.81
C LEU A 62 6.10 -3.36 -7.30
N THR A 63 4.85 -3.16 -7.70
CA THR A 63 4.48 -2.73 -9.06
C THR A 63 3.80 -1.39 -8.97
N HIS A 64 4.17 -0.43 -9.82
CA HIS A 64 3.53 0.88 -9.82
C HIS A 64 3.29 1.36 -11.25
N ARG A 65 2.26 2.18 -11.43
CA ARG A 65 1.98 2.86 -12.69
C ARG A 65 1.42 4.27 -12.44
N PRO A 66 1.85 5.28 -13.21
CA PRO A 66 1.23 6.60 -13.17
C PRO A 66 -0.19 6.53 -13.77
N SER A 67 -1.09 7.35 -13.25
CA SER A 67 -2.45 7.49 -13.78
C SER A 67 -2.89 8.96 -13.77
N HIS A 68 -3.62 9.35 -14.81
CA HIS A 68 -4.24 10.68 -14.90
C HIS A 68 -5.55 10.77 -14.09
N SER A 69 -6.02 9.65 -13.52
CA SER A 69 -7.22 9.60 -12.70
C SER A 69 -6.95 8.87 -11.38
N ALA A 70 -7.70 9.25 -10.35
CA ALA A 70 -7.74 8.52 -9.08
C ALA A 70 -8.40 7.15 -9.25
N GLY A 71 -8.35 6.35 -8.19
CA GLY A 71 -8.91 5.00 -8.14
C GLY A 71 -7.86 3.92 -8.42
N LEU A 72 -8.31 2.66 -8.44
CA LEU A 72 -7.46 1.47 -8.68
C LEU A 72 -7.59 0.87 -10.10
N HIS A 73 -8.60 1.27 -10.88
CA HIS A 73 -8.93 0.69 -12.20
C HIS A 73 -9.00 -0.84 -12.15
N ASP A 74 -8.35 -1.55 -13.06
CA ASP A 74 -8.28 -3.02 -13.14
C ASP A 74 -7.55 -3.68 -11.96
N TRP A 75 -6.92 -2.92 -11.06
CA TRP A 75 -6.22 -3.48 -9.90
C TRP A 75 -7.09 -3.64 -8.65
N GLY A 76 -8.33 -3.14 -8.66
CA GLY A 76 -9.22 -3.24 -7.50
C GLY A 76 -10.68 -2.90 -7.81
N PRO A 77 -11.54 -2.88 -6.79
CA PRO A 77 -12.96 -2.58 -6.97
C PRO A 77 -13.20 -1.17 -7.55
N PRO A 78 -14.21 -0.98 -8.42
CA PRO A 78 -14.53 0.33 -8.98
C PRO A 78 -14.79 1.38 -7.89
N GLY A 79 -14.29 2.60 -8.09
CA GLY A 79 -14.52 3.74 -7.19
C GLY A 79 -13.72 3.70 -5.88
N THR A 80 -12.83 2.73 -5.69
CA THR A 80 -11.95 2.65 -4.51
C THR A 80 -10.56 3.20 -4.81
N ASN A 81 -9.90 3.77 -3.80
CA ASN A 81 -8.49 4.23 -3.87
C ASN A 81 -7.53 3.30 -3.12
N HIS A 82 -8.06 2.38 -2.31
CA HIS A 82 -7.30 1.53 -1.40
C HIS A 82 -7.97 0.16 -1.35
N ASP A 83 -7.19 -0.89 -1.57
CA ASP A 83 -7.63 -2.28 -1.42
C ASP A 83 -6.52 -3.08 -0.71
N PRO A 84 -6.74 -3.56 0.53
CA PRO A 84 -7.93 -3.35 1.35
C PRO A 84 -8.15 -1.88 1.71
N ALA A 85 -9.40 -1.53 2.00
CA ALA A 85 -9.75 -0.21 2.49
C ALA A 85 -8.95 0.14 3.76
N ILE A 86 -8.54 1.41 3.89
CA ILE A 86 -7.89 1.91 5.09
C ILE A 86 -8.97 2.09 6.16
N ASP A 87 -8.85 1.36 7.27
CA ASP A 87 -9.77 1.48 8.39
C ASP A 87 -9.46 2.72 9.26
N HIS A 88 -10.40 3.05 10.13
CA HIS A 88 -10.29 4.21 11.03
C HIS A 88 -9.12 4.09 12.02
N ILE A 89 -8.71 2.88 12.37
CA ILE A 89 -7.62 2.62 13.34
C ILE A 89 -6.27 2.92 12.70
N THR A 90 -6.10 2.53 11.44
CA THR A 90 -4.83 2.61 10.72
C THR A 90 -4.71 3.85 9.82
N GLN A 91 -5.78 4.65 9.72
CA GLN A 91 -5.84 5.89 8.94
C GLN A 91 -4.68 6.85 9.23
N GLY A 92 -4.32 7.05 10.50
CA GLY A 92 -3.22 7.95 10.89
C GLY A 92 -1.85 7.53 10.34
N LEU A 93 -1.68 6.24 10.02
CA LEU A 93 -0.46 5.69 9.44
C LEU A 93 -0.53 5.63 7.91
N HIS A 94 -1.62 5.11 7.37
CA HIS A 94 -1.73 4.73 5.96
C HIS A 94 -2.41 5.76 5.06
N SER A 95 -3.07 6.78 5.58
CA SER A 95 -3.63 7.83 4.72
C SER A 95 -2.52 8.56 3.95
N PRO A 96 -2.75 8.88 2.67
CA PRO A 96 -1.88 9.79 1.93
C PRO A 96 -1.74 11.13 2.67
N ARG A 97 -0.52 11.68 2.72
CA ARG A 97 -0.22 12.97 3.33
C ARG A 97 0.55 13.84 2.35
N PRO A 98 0.29 15.15 2.26
CA PRO A 98 1.09 16.06 1.44
C PRO A 98 2.59 15.92 1.71
N ILE A 99 3.39 16.03 0.66
CA ILE A 99 4.87 16.01 0.76
C ILE A 99 5.35 17.32 1.38
#